data_AF-A0A0C3PPY0-F1
#
_entry.id   AF-A0A0C3PPY0-F1
#
_cell.length_a   1.000
_cell.length_b   1.000
_cell.length_c   1.000
_cell.angle_alpha   90.00
_cell.angle_beta   90.00
_cell.angle_gamma   90.00
#
_symmetry.space_group_name_H-M   'P 1'
#
loop_
_entity.id
_entity.type
_entity.pdbx_description
1 polymer ?
#
loop_
_entity_poly.entity_id
_entity_poly.type
_entity_poly.pdbx_seq_one_letter_code
_entity_poly.pdbx_strand_id
1 'polypeptide(L)'
;MDYAPRRVFELDGKRVFHEFYTGDGWWDVQQTRAPAGATIIPIILASDKTTLTSHTGGKNAHPLYLTLGNIRKGVRASINQKAYVLLAYIPILESVKRKVKNKSMKSKLPGILSKRLYHKSLDKILSPLHLQKADQPLMAIDSDGYRRHTWRVLMGWIADMEEVWTILCLGHFVCPFCE
;
A
#
# COMPACT_ATOMS: atom_id res chain seq x y z
N MET A 1 19.46 -4.63 3.11
CA MET A 1 18.42 -3.62 2.83
C MET A 1 19.08 -2.24 2.83
N ASP A 2 18.37 -1.18 2.44
CA ASP A 2 18.85 0.20 2.56
C ASP A 2 18.04 0.94 3.63
N TYR A 3 18.70 1.71 4.49
CA TYR A 3 18.11 2.29 5.72
C TYR A 3 18.08 3.81 5.75
N ALA A 4 18.66 4.46 4.75
CA ALA A 4 18.71 5.91 4.65
C ALA A 4 18.58 6.32 3.17
N PRO A 5 17.93 7.47 2.89
CA PRO A 5 17.79 7.97 1.55
C PRO A 5 19.13 8.51 1.04
N ARG A 6 19.34 8.44 -0.27
CA ARG A 6 20.57 8.91 -0.93
C ARG A 6 20.24 9.63 -2.21
N ARG A 7 20.85 10.80 -2.40
CA ARG A 7 20.79 11.50 -3.67
C ARG A 7 21.94 11.06 -4.56
N VAL A 8 21.62 10.24 -5.57
CA VAL A 8 22.56 9.80 -6.62
C VAL A 8 22.45 10.71 -7.83
N PHE A 9 23.59 11.14 -8.37
CA PHE A 9 23.69 12.00 -9.54
C PHE A 9 24.59 11.36 -10.59
N GLU A 10 24.29 11.60 -11.86
CA GLU A 10 25.22 11.36 -12.97
C GLU A 10 26.36 12.38 -12.96
N LEU A 11 27.41 12.12 -13.74
CA LEU A 11 28.56 13.03 -13.86
C LEU A 11 28.18 14.42 -14.37
N ASP A 12 27.08 14.53 -15.13
CA ASP A 12 26.53 15.79 -15.62
C ASP A 12 25.61 16.51 -14.60
N GLY A 13 25.48 15.96 -13.39
CA GLY A 13 24.67 16.54 -12.32
C GLY A 13 23.17 16.21 -12.39
N LYS A 14 22.72 15.36 -13.31
CA LYS A 14 21.31 14.93 -13.36
C LYS A 14 20.96 13.97 -12.23
N ARG A 15 19.76 14.09 -11.68
CA ARG A 15 19.23 13.20 -10.64
C ARG A 15 18.97 11.81 -11.21
N VAL A 16 19.45 10.78 -10.51
CA VAL A 16 19.16 9.37 -10.83
C VAL A 16 18.17 8.81 -9.82
N PHE A 17 17.06 8.28 -10.34
CA PHE A 17 16.05 7.55 -9.59
C PHE A 17 16.03 6.09 -10.03
N HIS A 18 16.54 5.20 -9.18
CA HIS A 18 16.71 3.79 -9.54
C HIS A 18 16.20 2.82 -8.47
N GLU A 19 16.38 3.19 -7.21
CA GLU A 19 15.90 2.45 -6.03
C GLU A 19 14.99 3.33 -5.19
N PHE A 20 14.23 2.71 -4.31
CA PHE A 20 13.28 3.45 -3.47
C PHE A 20 13.96 4.52 -2.59
N TYR A 21 15.16 4.22 -2.06
CA TYR A 21 15.96 5.16 -1.27
C TYR A 21 16.55 6.33 -2.07
N THR A 22 16.49 6.28 -3.41
CA THR A 22 16.93 7.40 -4.26
C THR A 22 15.82 8.40 -4.56
N GLY A 23 14.57 8.08 -4.23
CA GLY A 23 13.40 8.93 -4.41
C GLY A 23 13.33 10.07 -3.40
N ASP A 24 12.79 11.21 -3.84
CA ASP A 24 12.65 12.39 -3.00
C ASP A 24 11.63 12.20 -1.87
N GLY A 25 10.59 11.38 -2.09
CA GLY A 25 9.56 11.13 -1.07
C GLY A 25 10.11 10.52 0.24
N TRP A 26 11.17 9.70 0.19
CA TRP A 26 11.83 9.24 1.41
C TRP A 26 12.54 10.39 2.12
N TRP A 27 13.30 11.18 1.35
CA TRP A 27 14.02 12.34 1.86
C TRP A 27 13.06 13.31 2.57
N ASP A 28 11.93 13.62 1.96
CA ASP A 28 10.92 14.52 2.49
C ASP A 28 10.32 13.99 3.80
N VAL A 29 9.98 12.71 3.86
CA VAL A 29 9.48 12.09 5.10
C VAL A 29 10.53 12.12 6.21
N GLN A 30 11.81 11.96 5.87
CA GLN A 30 12.88 12.04 6.86
C GLN A 30 13.03 13.44 7.46
N GLN A 31 12.77 14.48 6.67
CA GLN A 31 12.88 15.86 7.13
C GLN A 31 11.62 16.36 7.85
N THR A 32 10.44 15.87 7.45
CA THR A 32 9.16 16.49 7.86
C THR A 32 8.35 15.67 8.84
N ARG A 33 8.49 14.33 8.84
CA ARG A 33 7.57 13.42 9.55
C ARG A 33 8.25 12.49 10.53
N ALA A 34 9.47 12.05 10.22
CA ALA A 34 10.18 11.09 11.06
C ALA A 34 10.90 11.80 12.23
N PRO A 35 10.88 11.22 13.44
CA PRO A 35 11.72 11.69 14.54
C PRO A 35 13.21 11.64 14.19
N ALA A 36 14.00 12.53 14.79
CA ALA A 36 15.45 12.52 14.61
C ALA A 36 16.05 11.16 15.00
N GLY A 37 16.91 10.62 14.14
CA GLY A 37 17.55 9.31 14.34
C GLY A 37 16.68 8.09 14.01
N ALA A 38 15.41 8.27 13.64
CA ALA A 38 14.55 7.17 13.25
C ALA A 38 14.94 6.59 11.88
N THR A 39 14.92 5.26 11.78
CA THR A 39 15.03 4.55 10.51
C THR A 39 13.65 4.46 9.86
N ILE A 40 13.48 5.05 8.69
CA ILE A 40 12.21 4.97 7.97
C ILE A 40 12.02 3.57 7.40
N ILE A 41 10.80 3.07 7.57
CA ILE A 41 10.30 1.84 6.98
C ILE A 41 9.19 2.22 5.99
N PRO A 42 9.52 2.43 4.70
CA PRO A 42 8.52 2.69 3.68
C PRO A 42 7.68 1.44 3.46
N ILE A 43 6.39 1.55 3.68
CA ILE A 43 5.42 0.51 3.38
C ILE A 43 4.88 0.76 1.97
N ILE A 44 4.92 -0.28 1.15
CA ILE A 44 4.29 -0.32 -0.16
C ILE A 44 3.23 -1.41 -0.10
N LEU A 45 1.99 -1.04 -0.38
CA LEU A 45 0.88 -1.99 -0.47
C LEU A 45 0.70 -2.42 -1.92
N ALA A 46 0.23 -3.65 -2.11
CA ALA A 46 -0.26 -4.11 -3.40
C ALA A 46 -1.60 -4.80 -3.20
N SER A 47 -2.56 -4.57 -4.08
CA SER A 47 -3.83 -5.27 -4.04
C SER A 47 -4.19 -5.73 -5.43
N ASP A 48 -4.61 -6.98 -5.54
CA ASP A 48 -5.06 -7.59 -6.79
C ASP A 48 -6.36 -8.34 -6.50
N LYS A 49 -7.41 -8.15 -7.29
CA LYS A 49 -8.67 -8.84 -7.08
C LYS A 49 -8.55 -10.32 -7.40
N THR A 50 -8.87 -11.19 -6.44
CA THR A 50 -8.78 -12.65 -6.63
C THR A 50 -10.08 -13.38 -6.27
N THR A 51 -10.34 -14.47 -6.99
CA THR A 51 -11.46 -15.39 -6.71
C THR A 51 -11.02 -16.42 -5.68
N LEU A 52 -11.65 -16.44 -4.50
CA LEU A 52 -11.26 -17.33 -3.39
C LEU A 52 -11.78 -18.76 -3.55
N THR A 53 -12.94 -18.95 -4.19
CA THR A 53 -13.55 -20.28 -4.36
C THR A 53 -14.25 -20.38 -5.72
N SER A 54 -13.76 -21.26 -6.60
CA SER A 54 -14.34 -21.47 -7.94
C SER A 54 -15.54 -22.43 -7.95
N HIS A 55 -15.63 -23.36 -6.99
CA HIS A 55 -16.59 -24.49 -7.06
C HIS A 55 -17.74 -24.45 -6.02
N THR A 56 -17.73 -23.53 -5.06
CA THR A 56 -18.71 -23.51 -3.94
C THR A 56 -19.18 -22.09 -3.59
N GLY A 57 -19.74 -21.38 -4.57
CA GLY A 57 -20.49 -20.14 -4.32
C GLY A 57 -19.74 -18.84 -4.56
N GLY A 58 -18.60 -18.88 -5.27
CA GLY A 58 -18.02 -17.72 -5.96
C GLY A 58 -17.72 -16.50 -5.09
N LYS A 59 -17.01 -16.64 -3.98
CA LYS A 59 -16.60 -15.50 -3.15
C LYS A 59 -15.33 -14.85 -3.71
N ASN A 60 -15.38 -13.55 -3.98
CA ASN A 60 -14.21 -12.76 -4.35
C ASN A 60 -13.69 -11.92 -3.16
N ALA A 61 -12.39 -11.67 -3.12
CA ALA A 61 -11.75 -10.76 -2.18
C ALA A 61 -10.55 -10.07 -2.83
N HIS A 62 -10.15 -8.92 -2.29
CA HIS A 62 -8.85 -8.32 -2.64
C HIS A 62 -7.83 -8.74 -1.58
N PRO A 63 -6.92 -9.70 -1.86
CA PRO A 63 -5.70 -9.84 -1.09
C PRO A 63 -4.95 -8.51 -1.07
N LEU A 64 -4.54 -8.11 0.13
CA LEU A 64 -3.69 -6.97 0.37
C LEU A 64 -2.31 -7.48 0.75
N TYR A 65 -1.34 -7.27 -0.13
CA TYR A 65 0.06 -7.57 0.10
C TYR A 65 0.80 -6.33 0.62
N LEU A 66 1.86 -6.58 1.39
CA LEU A 66 2.77 -5.58 1.91
C LEU A 66 4.20 -5.95 1.52
N THR A 67 4.94 -4.97 1.03
CA THR A 67 6.40 -5.02 0.85
C THR A 67 7.03 -3.76 1.44
N LEU A 68 8.33 -3.83 1.72
CA LEU A 68 9.08 -2.67 2.21
C LEU A 68 9.87 -2.00 1.08
N GLY A 69 9.95 -0.68 1.12
CA GLY A 69 10.82 0.12 0.24
C GLY A 69 12.31 -0.04 0.58
N ASN A 70 12.66 -0.45 1.80
CA ASN A 70 14.03 -0.77 2.19
C ASN A 70 14.62 -1.99 1.43
N ILE A 71 13.76 -2.83 0.85
CA ILE A 71 14.16 -3.99 0.06
C ILE A 71 14.53 -3.51 -1.34
N ARG A 72 15.75 -3.83 -1.78
CA ARG A 72 16.24 -3.51 -3.13
C ARG A 72 15.33 -4.12 -4.19
N LYS A 73 15.10 -3.41 -5.28
CA LYS A 73 14.12 -3.83 -6.30
C LYS A 73 14.41 -5.21 -6.88
N GLY A 74 15.68 -5.58 -7.06
CA GLY A 74 16.06 -6.90 -7.58
C GLY A 74 15.65 -8.05 -6.65
N VAL A 75 15.76 -7.85 -5.33
CA VAL A 75 15.29 -8.81 -4.32
C VAL A 75 13.76 -8.81 -4.28
N ARG A 76 13.14 -7.62 -4.34
CA ARG A 76 11.68 -7.48 -4.34
C ARG A 76 11.00 -8.13 -5.54
N ALA A 77 11.64 -8.10 -6.71
CA ALA A 77 11.16 -8.75 -7.92
C ALA A 77 11.40 -10.26 -7.96
N SER A 78 12.22 -10.80 -7.04
CA SER A 78 12.52 -12.22 -7.01
C SER A 78 11.40 -13.02 -6.34
N ILE A 79 10.84 -13.98 -7.08
CA ILE A 79 9.78 -14.88 -6.61
C ILE A 79 10.24 -15.68 -5.37
N ASN A 80 11.50 -16.10 -5.33
CA ASN A 80 12.03 -16.98 -4.28
C ASN A 80 12.33 -16.26 -2.96
N GLN A 81 12.45 -14.93 -2.99
CA GLN A 81 12.91 -14.13 -1.84
C GLN A 81 11.77 -13.69 -0.91
N LYS A 82 10.51 -14.03 -1.23
CA LYS A 82 9.32 -13.75 -0.39
C LYS A 82 9.27 -12.32 0.14
N ALA A 83 9.62 -11.35 -0.70
CA ALA A 83 9.68 -9.93 -0.33
C ALA A 83 8.30 -9.30 -0.08
N TYR A 84 7.22 -10.01 -0.46
CA TYR A 84 5.83 -9.64 -0.20
C TYR A 84 5.23 -10.55 0.87
N VAL A 85 4.48 -9.95 1.78
CA VAL A 85 3.69 -10.66 2.79
C VAL A 85 2.21 -10.37 2.56
N LEU A 86 1.38 -11.40 2.58
CA LEU A 86 -0.08 -11.23 2.59
C LEU A 86 -0.52 -10.68 3.94
N LEU A 87 -1.07 -9.47 3.96
CA LEU A 87 -1.49 -8.76 5.16
C LEU A 87 -2.94 -9.06 5.52
N ALA A 88 -3.84 -9.08 4.54
CA ALA A 88 -5.27 -9.31 4.75
C ALA A 88 -6.01 -9.70 3.47
N TYR A 89 -7.24 -10.20 3.61
CA TYR A 89 -8.22 -10.27 2.52
C TYR A 89 -9.32 -9.23 2.76
N ILE A 90 -9.47 -8.29 1.84
CA ILE A 90 -10.52 -7.27 1.89
C ILE A 90 -11.79 -7.84 1.23
N PRO A 91 -12.92 -7.88 1.94
CA PRO A 91 -14.15 -8.49 1.44
C PRO A 91 -14.81 -7.70 0.30
N ILE A 92 -15.40 -8.41 -0.66
CA ILE A 92 -16.18 -7.82 -1.77
C ILE A 92 -17.68 -8.06 -1.55
N LEU A 93 -18.49 -7.00 -1.70
CA LEU A 93 -19.95 -7.07 -1.53
C LEU A 93 -20.64 -7.50 -2.83
N GLU A 94 -20.84 -8.80 -3.02
CA GLU A 94 -21.50 -9.33 -4.22
C GLU A 94 -23.04 -9.33 -4.12
N SER A 95 -23.59 -9.43 -2.92
CA SER A 95 -25.02 -9.73 -2.68
C SER A 95 -25.92 -8.50 -2.53
N VAL A 96 -25.37 -7.28 -2.48
CA VAL A 96 -26.15 -6.03 -2.28
C VAL A 96 -27.13 -5.79 -3.43
N LYS A 97 -26.76 -6.18 -4.66
CA LYS A 97 -27.63 -6.03 -5.86
C LYS A 97 -28.99 -6.72 -5.70
N ARG A 98 -29.10 -7.77 -4.87
CA ARG A 98 -30.33 -8.57 -4.71
C ARG A 98 -31.35 -7.96 -3.75
N LYS A 99 -30.95 -7.04 -2.86
CA LYS A 99 -31.83 -6.51 -1.80
C LYS A 99 -32.45 -5.14 -2.12
N VAL A 100 -32.00 -4.45 -3.17
CA VAL A 100 -32.46 -3.10 -3.52
C VAL A 100 -33.59 -3.17 -4.55
N LYS A 101 -34.79 -2.71 -4.18
CA LYS A 101 -36.00 -2.71 -5.04
C LYS A 101 -35.99 -1.59 -6.09
N ASN A 102 -35.39 -0.43 -5.78
CA ASN A 102 -35.35 0.72 -6.70
C ASN A 102 -34.26 0.55 -7.77
N LYS A 103 -34.65 0.66 -9.05
CA LYS A 103 -33.77 0.46 -10.23
C LYS A 103 -32.60 1.44 -10.30
N SER A 104 -32.80 2.71 -9.91
CA SER A 104 -31.75 3.74 -9.87
C SER A 104 -30.73 3.48 -8.76
N MET A 105 -31.19 3.04 -7.59
CA MET A 105 -30.31 2.69 -6.48
C MET A 105 -29.54 1.39 -6.73
N LYS A 106 -30.11 0.44 -7.47
CA LYS A 106 -29.52 -0.87 -7.75
C LYS A 106 -28.21 -0.77 -8.56
N SER A 107 -28.00 0.29 -9.35
CA SER A 107 -26.77 0.51 -10.10
C SER A 107 -25.67 1.22 -9.29
N LYS A 108 -26.03 2.29 -8.55
CA LYS A 108 -25.04 3.14 -7.85
C LYS A 108 -24.69 2.65 -6.44
N LEU A 109 -25.68 2.21 -5.66
CA LEU A 109 -25.52 1.89 -4.24
C LEU A 109 -24.50 0.76 -3.98
N PRO A 110 -24.46 -0.34 -4.75
CA PRO A 110 -23.46 -1.39 -4.52
C PRO A 110 -22.02 -0.87 -4.65
N GLY A 111 -21.73 -0.04 -5.66
CA GLY A 111 -20.39 0.53 -5.84
C GLY A 111 -19.97 1.42 -4.68
N ILE A 112 -20.89 2.27 -4.18
CA ILE A 112 -20.64 3.13 -3.02
C ILE A 112 -20.37 2.31 -1.76
N LEU A 113 -21.18 1.28 -1.50
CA LEU A 113 -21.02 0.42 -0.33
C LEU A 113 -19.74 -0.42 -0.40
N SER A 114 -19.39 -0.95 -1.57
CA SER A 114 -18.13 -1.67 -1.77
C SER A 114 -16.92 -0.78 -1.47
N LYS A 115 -16.89 0.45 -2.00
CA LYS A 115 -15.82 1.42 -1.69
C LYS A 115 -15.76 1.76 -0.20
N ARG A 116 -16.91 2.01 0.44
CA ARG A 116 -16.97 2.27 1.89
C ARG A 116 -16.45 1.10 2.71
N LEU A 117 -16.81 -0.14 2.35
CA LEU A 117 -16.33 -1.33 3.03
C LEU A 117 -14.82 -1.51 2.83
N TYR A 118 -14.33 -1.28 1.62
CA TYR A 118 -12.91 -1.34 1.29
C TYR A 118 -12.12 -0.37 2.18
N HIS A 119 -12.50 0.90 2.20
CA HIS A 119 -11.84 1.93 3.02
C HIS A 119 -11.99 1.69 4.53
N LYS A 120 -13.15 1.21 5.00
CA LYS A 120 -13.30 0.81 6.41
C LYS A 120 -12.45 -0.40 6.79
N SER A 121 -12.17 -1.30 5.86
CA SER A 121 -11.27 -2.42 6.09
C SER A 121 -9.82 -1.94 6.16
N LEU A 122 -9.43 -1.04 5.26
CA LEU A 122 -8.09 -0.42 5.27
C LEU A 122 -7.84 0.39 6.54
N ASP A 123 -8.80 1.18 6.99
CA ASP A 123 -8.72 1.96 8.24
C ASP A 123 -8.38 1.04 9.44
N LYS A 124 -9.01 -0.13 9.53
CA LYS A 124 -8.71 -1.12 10.56
C LYS A 124 -7.31 -1.73 10.38
N ILE A 125 -6.97 -2.16 9.16
CA ILE A 125 -5.69 -2.81 8.85
C ILE A 125 -4.51 -1.85 9.10
N LEU A 126 -4.67 -0.58 8.74
CA LEU A 126 -3.64 0.45 8.82
C LEU A 126 -3.68 1.26 10.12
N SER A 127 -4.64 0.98 11.02
CA SER A 127 -4.72 1.59 12.35
C SER A 127 -3.39 1.60 13.13
N PRO A 128 -2.50 0.58 13.06
CA PRO A 128 -1.22 0.62 13.75
C PRO A 128 -0.28 1.73 13.24
N LEU A 129 -0.42 2.19 11.99
CA LEU A 129 0.35 3.30 11.45
C LEU A 129 -0.13 4.64 12.00
N HIS A 130 -1.43 4.78 12.24
CA HIS A 130 -2.03 5.98 12.83
C HIS A 130 -1.71 6.11 14.33
N LEU A 131 -1.51 4.98 15.00
CA LEU A 131 -1.18 4.92 16.43
C LEU A 131 0.33 5.08 16.72
N GLN A 132 1.17 5.15 15.70
CA GLN A 132 2.60 5.34 15.86
C GLN A 132 2.89 6.73 16.45
N LYS A 133 3.66 6.77 17.54
CA LYS A 133 4.04 8.03 18.20
C LYS A 133 5.55 8.21 18.25
N ALA A 134 6.00 9.44 18.19
CA ALA A 134 7.44 9.78 18.19
C ALA A 134 8.13 9.40 19.50
N ASP A 135 7.41 9.48 20.63
CA ASP A 135 7.87 9.16 21.98
C ASP A 135 7.82 7.66 22.30
N GLN A 136 7.10 6.86 21.50
CA GLN A 136 6.96 5.41 21.69
C GLN A 136 7.34 4.66 20.41
N PRO A 137 8.63 4.60 20.09
CA PRO A 137 9.07 4.02 18.85
C PRO A 137 9.04 2.50 18.84
N LEU A 138 8.77 1.95 17.67
CA LEU A 138 8.93 0.52 17.46
C LEU A 138 10.41 0.20 17.28
N MET A 139 10.93 -0.66 18.15
CA MET A 139 12.27 -1.23 18.00
C MET A 139 12.20 -2.47 17.11
N ALA A 140 13.03 -2.51 16.07
CA ALA A 140 13.18 -3.67 15.19
C ALA A 140 14.67 -4.04 15.04
N ILE A 141 14.95 -5.30 14.73
CA ILE A 141 16.29 -5.77 14.36
C ILE A 141 16.37 -5.76 12.84
N ASP A 142 17.41 -5.15 12.30
CA ASP A 142 17.62 -5.04 10.87
C ASP A 142 18.26 -6.31 10.27
N SER A 143 18.49 -6.33 8.95
CA SER A 143 19.12 -7.48 8.27
C SER A 143 20.55 -7.76 8.71
N ASP A 144 21.20 -6.79 9.33
CA ASP A 144 22.61 -6.80 9.70
C ASP A 144 22.77 -7.04 11.21
N GLY A 145 21.66 -7.27 11.94
CA GLY A 145 21.63 -7.57 13.37
C GLY A 145 21.53 -6.36 14.30
N TYR A 146 21.44 -5.14 13.77
CA TYR A 146 21.37 -3.92 14.57
C TYR A 146 19.95 -3.59 15.01
N ARG A 147 19.82 -3.17 16.27
CA ARG A 147 18.58 -2.60 16.79
C ARG A 147 18.37 -1.20 16.24
N ARG A 148 17.21 -0.98 15.62
CA ARG A 148 16.81 0.31 15.04
C ARG A 148 15.51 0.79 15.65
N HIS A 149 15.48 2.08 15.96
CA HIS A 149 14.24 2.84 16.13
C HIS A 149 13.60 3.02 14.76
N THR A 150 12.37 2.54 14.58
CA THR A 150 11.72 2.51 13.26
C THR A 150 10.52 3.43 13.16
N TRP A 151 10.41 4.11 12.02
CA TRP A 151 9.29 4.97 11.67
C TRP A 151 8.62 4.46 10.40
N ARG A 152 7.45 3.82 10.54
CA ARG A 152 6.71 3.22 9.42
C ARG A 152 5.85 4.27 8.74
N VAL A 153 5.88 4.30 7.42
CA VAL A 153 5.11 5.25 6.60
C VAL A 153 4.61 4.57 5.34
N LEU A 154 3.31 4.65 5.07
CA LEU A 154 2.77 4.24 3.77
C LEU A 154 3.27 5.21 2.69
N MET A 155 4.03 4.72 1.73
CA MET A 155 4.65 5.54 0.68
C MET A 155 4.28 5.12 -0.75
N GLY A 156 3.64 3.97 -0.95
CA GLY A 156 3.26 3.55 -2.29
C GLY A 156 2.14 2.52 -2.30
N TRP A 157 1.45 2.46 -3.44
CA TRP A 157 0.46 1.44 -3.74
C TRP A 157 0.66 0.92 -5.16
N ILE A 158 0.77 -0.40 -5.31
CA ILE A 158 0.83 -1.11 -6.59
C ILE A 158 -0.57 -1.67 -6.86
N ALA A 159 -1.22 -1.13 -7.88
CA ALA A 159 -2.60 -1.46 -8.24
C ALA A 159 -2.78 -1.27 -9.74
N ASP A 160 -3.69 -2.05 -10.34
CA ASP A 160 -4.16 -1.76 -11.69
C ASP A 160 -5.15 -0.58 -11.69
N MET A 161 -5.65 -0.20 -12.87
CA MET A 161 -6.58 0.94 -12.97
C MET A 161 -7.91 0.71 -12.24
N GLU A 162 -8.45 -0.52 -12.23
CA GLU A 162 -9.71 -0.82 -11.53
C GLU A 162 -9.55 -0.68 -10.02
N GLU A 163 -8.41 -1.14 -9.49
CA GLU A 163 -8.07 -0.96 -8.07
C GLU A 163 -7.77 0.50 -7.75
N VAL A 164 -7.08 1.24 -8.61
CA VAL A 164 -6.86 2.69 -8.44
C VAL A 164 -8.19 3.43 -8.32
N TRP A 165 -9.21 3.11 -9.13
CA TRP A 165 -10.54 3.69 -8.98
C TRP A 165 -11.19 3.38 -7.63
N THR A 166 -10.96 2.18 -7.10
CA THR A 166 -11.48 1.78 -5.79
C THR A 166 -10.77 2.53 -4.67
N ILE A 167 -9.44 2.61 -4.72
CA ILE A 167 -8.59 3.30 -3.74
C ILE A 167 -8.91 4.79 -3.73
N LEU A 168 -9.00 5.44 -4.89
CA LEU A 168 -9.29 6.88 -5.01
C LEU A 168 -10.78 7.21 -4.94
N CYS A 169 -11.65 6.20 -4.74
CA CYS A 169 -13.12 6.35 -4.76
C CYS A 169 -13.72 6.87 -6.08
N LEU A 170 -13.00 6.81 -7.19
CA LEU A 170 -13.41 7.34 -8.50
C LEU A 170 -14.43 6.48 -9.25
N GLY A 171 -15.18 7.09 -10.16
CA GLY A 171 -16.01 6.35 -11.11
C GLY A 171 -15.16 5.49 -12.06
N HIS A 172 -15.76 4.45 -12.64
CA HIS A 172 -15.07 3.68 -13.68
C HIS A 172 -14.81 4.57 -14.89
N PHE A 173 -13.73 4.28 -15.62
CA PHE A 173 -13.30 5.02 -16.83
C PHE A 173 -12.89 6.48 -16.58
N VAL A 174 -12.52 6.84 -15.36
CA VAL A 174 -11.94 8.14 -15.04
C VAL A 174 -10.42 7.99 -14.94
N CYS A 175 -9.65 8.73 -15.73
CA CYS A 175 -8.20 8.77 -15.56
C CYS A 175 -7.85 9.68 -14.37
N PRO A 176 -7.18 9.19 -13.31
CA PRO A 176 -6.77 10.04 -12.19
C PRO A 176 -5.50 10.85 -12.46
N PHE A 177 -4.81 10.56 -13.57
CA PHE A 177 -3.51 11.14 -13.93
C PHE A 177 -3.56 12.08 -15.13
N CYS A 178 -4.69 12.11 -15.83
CA CYS A 178 -4.89 12.92 -17.01
C CYS A 178 -5.74 14.13 -16.58
N GLU A 179 -5.23 15.34 -16.80
CA GLU A 179 -6.03 16.56 -16.80
C GLU A 179 -6.76 16.73 -18.14
#